data_AF-A0AB36SN74-F1
#
_entry.id   AF-A0AB36SN74-F1
#
_cell.length_a   1.000
_cell.length_b   1.000
_cell.length_c   1.000
_cell.angle_alpha   90.00
_cell.angle_beta   90.00
_cell.angle_gamma   90.00
#
_symmetry.space_group_name_H-M   'P 1'
#
loop_
_entity.id
_entity.type
_entity.pdbx_description
1 polymer ?
#
loop_
_entity_poly.entity_id
_entity_poly.type
_entity_poly.pdbx_seq_one_letter_code
_entity_poly.pdbx_strand_id
1 'polypeptide(L)'
;MKSEFTGFREELDKDFFPLLKDTHEHFETVVKKGQSHELASWYVLDEDGLTTNLKYNREIKKIRDRIVNTDVKQEDTIELKKNILNSLSMMESALKTINTFYKDDSSDVLWTTLSFDMDKLNENVEKQNKILGKYYK
;
A
#
# COMPACT_ATOMS: atom_id res chain seq x y z
N MET A 1 17.85 -17.18 -20.02
CA MET A 1 18.48 -16.13 -19.17
C MET A 1 17.35 -15.22 -18.72
N LYS A 2 17.13 -15.04 -17.41
CA LYS A 2 16.04 -14.21 -16.88
C LYS A 2 16.41 -12.73 -17.10
N SER A 3 15.51 -11.92 -17.66
CA SER A 3 15.77 -10.49 -17.79
C SER A 3 15.75 -9.81 -16.42
N GLU A 4 16.51 -8.73 -16.23
CA GLU A 4 16.52 -7.94 -14.99
C GLU A 4 15.10 -7.56 -14.56
N PHE A 5 14.29 -7.08 -15.51
CA PHE A 5 12.88 -6.76 -15.28
C PHE A 5 12.08 -7.95 -14.73
N THR A 6 12.18 -9.13 -15.35
CA THR A 6 11.50 -10.35 -14.88
C THR A 6 12.04 -10.76 -13.51
N GLY A 7 13.34 -10.54 -13.29
CA GLY A 7 14.05 -10.67 -12.01
C GLY A 7 13.31 -9.95 -10.90
N PHE A 8 13.27 -8.63 -11.05
CA PHE A 8 12.68 -7.71 -10.11
C PHE A 8 11.17 -7.93 -9.94
N ARG A 9 10.43 -8.18 -11.02
CA ARG A 9 8.99 -8.49 -10.97
C ARG A 9 8.68 -9.68 -10.06
N GLU A 10 9.42 -10.78 -10.19
CA GLU A 10 9.20 -11.96 -9.33
C GLU A 10 9.56 -11.71 -7.86
N GLU A 11 10.42 -10.73 -7.56
CA GLU A 11 10.65 -10.30 -6.18
C GLU A 11 9.47 -9.49 -5.64
N LEU A 12 8.81 -8.70 -6.50
CA LEU A 12 7.59 -7.97 -6.14
C LEU A 12 6.41 -8.94 -5.92
N ASP A 13 6.28 -10.01 -6.71
CA ASP A 13 5.24 -11.05 -6.59
C ASP A 13 5.22 -11.74 -5.23
N LYS A 14 6.38 -11.87 -4.58
CA LYS A 14 6.50 -12.58 -3.31
C LYS A 14 5.99 -11.77 -2.12
N ASP A 15 6.09 -10.44 -2.19
CA ASP A 15 5.97 -9.60 -1.00
C ASP A 15 5.17 -8.31 -1.26
N PHE A 16 5.51 -7.58 -2.33
CA PHE A 16 4.92 -6.26 -2.58
C PHE A 16 3.47 -6.38 -3.06
N PHE A 17 3.19 -7.21 -4.07
CA PHE A 17 1.83 -7.33 -4.60
C PHE A 17 0.85 -7.94 -3.58
N PRO A 18 1.24 -8.97 -2.79
CA PRO A 18 0.42 -9.41 -1.66
C PRO A 18 0.13 -8.28 -0.68
N LEU A 19 1.15 -7.52 -0.25
CA LEU A 19 0.95 -6.40 0.67
C LEU A 19 0.04 -5.30 0.09
N LEU A 20 0.19 -4.99 -1.20
CA LEU A 20 -0.65 -4.00 -1.88
C LEU A 20 -2.13 -4.41 -1.85
N LYS A 21 -2.41 -5.70 -2.08
CA LYS A 21 -3.76 -6.24 -2.00
C LYS A 21 -4.28 -6.21 -0.55
N ASP A 22 -3.49 -6.71 0.39
CA ASP A 22 -3.86 -6.83 1.80
C ASP A 22 -4.14 -5.45 2.45
N THR A 23 -3.35 -4.43 2.09
CA THR A 23 -3.57 -3.05 2.57
C THR A 23 -4.80 -2.41 1.92
N HIS A 24 -5.07 -2.69 0.64
CA HIS A 24 -6.29 -2.23 -0.01
C HIS A 24 -7.55 -2.80 0.67
N GLU A 25 -7.59 -4.10 0.96
CA GLU A 25 -8.71 -4.74 1.67
C GLU A 25 -8.89 -4.15 3.08
N HIS A 26 -7.79 -3.82 3.76
CA HIS A 26 -7.84 -3.14 5.06
C HIS A 26 -8.39 -1.72 4.96
N PHE A 27 -7.99 -0.95 3.96
CA PHE A 27 -8.55 0.39 3.73
C PHE A 27 -10.05 0.33 3.40
N GLU A 28 -10.49 -0.62 2.58
CA GLU A 28 -11.92 -0.84 2.35
C GLU A 28 -12.66 -1.20 3.64
N THR A 29 -12.05 -2.02 4.51
CA THR A 29 -12.64 -2.40 5.80
C THR A 29 -12.78 -1.19 6.72
N VAL A 30 -11.77 -0.32 6.77
CA VAL A 30 -11.83 0.96 7.50
C VAL A 30 -13.00 1.80 7.01
N VAL A 31 -13.16 1.94 5.69
CA VAL A 31 -14.29 2.70 5.11
C VAL A 31 -15.63 2.08 5.50
N LYS A 32 -15.78 0.76 5.37
CA LYS A 32 -17.01 0.04 5.76
C LYS A 32 -17.35 0.22 7.24
N LYS A 33 -16.36 0.07 8.13
CA LYS A 33 -16.51 0.24 9.57
C LYS A 33 -16.78 1.69 9.97
N GLY A 34 -16.24 2.63 9.20
CA GLY A 34 -16.57 4.04 9.30
C GLY A 34 -18.03 4.33 9.03
N GLN A 35 -18.54 3.84 7.90
CA GLN A 35 -19.93 4.02 7.49
C GLN A 35 -20.91 3.37 8.48
N SER A 36 -20.52 2.29 9.15
CA SER A 36 -21.33 1.64 10.19
C SER A 36 -21.17 2.25 11.59
N HIS A 37 -20.35 3.30 11.76
CA HIS A 37 -20.03 3.91 13.07
C HIS A 37 -19.41 2.91 14.07
N GLU A 38 -18.69 1.90 13.55
CA GLU A 38 -18.00 0.86 14.33
C GLU A 38 -16.48 0.98 14.23
N LEU A 39 -15.95 1.99 13.53
CA LEU A 39 -14.51 2.08 13.27
C LEU A 39 -13.69 2.11 14.56
N ALA A 40 -14.06 2.95 15.53
CA ALA A 40 -13.28 3.10 16.75
C ALA A 40 -13.27 1.84 17.61
N SER A 41 -14.42 1.17 17.74
CA SER A 41 -14.53 -0.09 18.48
C SER A 41 -13.79 -1.21 17.77
N TRP A 42 -14.00 -1.40 16.46
CA TRP A 42 -13.27 -2.39 15.67
C TRP A 42 -11.76 -2.15 15.69
N TYR A 43 -11.32 -0.89 15.59
CA TYR A 43 -9.89 -0.59 15.52
C TYR A 43 -9.15 -0.92 16.83
N VAL A 44 -9.80 -0.74 17.98
CA VAL A 44 -9.17 -0.88 19.31
C VAL A 44 -9.50 -2.21 19.99
N LEU A 45 -10.74 -2.67 19.89
CA LEU A 45 -11.26 -3.80 20.67
C LEU A 45 -11.20 -5.12 19.91
N ASP A 46 -11.36 -5.09 18.59
CA ASP A 46 -11.20 -6.29 17.78
C ASP A 46 -9.71 -6.47 17.46
N GLU A 47 -9.20 -7.71 17.59
CA GLU A 47 -7.77 -8.01 17.42
C GLU A 47 -7.23 -7.66 16.02
N ASP A 48 -8.12 -7.38 15.05
CA ASP A 48 -7.77 -7.21 13.65
C ASP A 48 -7.49 -5.77 13.22
N GLY A 49 -7.97 -4.74 13.90
CA GLY A 49 -7.84 -3.36 13.40
C GLY A 49 -6.43 -2.78 13.57
N LEU A 50 -6.10 -2.37 14.79
CA LEU A 50 -4.79 -1.79 15.14
C LEU A 50 -3.63 -2.75 14.87
N THR A 51 -3.79 -4.04 15.21
CA THR A 51 -2.74 -5.05 15.01
C THR A 51 -2.37 -5.18 13.54
N THR A 52 -3.37 -5.25 12.65
CA THR A 52 -3.15 -5.32 11.20
C THR A 52 -2.52 -4.03 10.67
N ASN A 53 -2.99 -2.86 11.12
CA ASN A 53 -2.39 -1.59 10.74
C ASN A 53 -0.90 -1.52 11.13
N LEU A 54 -0.54 -2.00 12.33
CA LEU A 54 0.86 -2.10 12.79
C LEU A 54 1.66 -3.16 12.02
N LYS A 55 1.05 -4.31 11.69
CA LYS A 55 1.66 -5.36 10.86
C LYS A 55 2.07 -4.79 9.50
N TYR A 56 1.16 -4.14 8.79
CA TYR A 56 1.44 -3.58 7.47
C TYR A 56 2.49 -2.46 7.52
N ASN A 57 2.46 -1.59 8.53
CA ASN A 57 3.53 -0.60 8.73
C ASN A 57 4.93 -1.25 8.86
N ARG A 58 5.04 -2.41 9.51
CA ARG A 58 6.32 -3.13 9.62
C ARG A 58 6.71 -3.79 8.30
N GLU A 59 5.76 -4.38 7.58
CA GLU A 59 5.99 -5.02 6.29
C GLU A 59 6.41 -4.01 5.21
N ILE A 60 5.76 -2.84 5.17
CA ILE A 60 6.14 -1.72 4.29
C ILE A 60 7.62 -1.36 4.48
N LYS A 61 8.08 -1.20 5.72
CA LYS A 61 9.48 -0.84 6.02
C LYS A 61 10.44 -1.91 5.51
N LYS A 62 10.17 -3.19 5.81
CA LYS A 62 11.00 -4.31 5.36
C LYS A 62 11.10 -4.38 3.83
N ILE A 63 9.97 -4.25 3.14
CA ILE A 63 9.91 -4.31 1.68
C ILE A 63 10.62 -3.10 1.06
N ARG A 64 10.38 -1.90 1.62
CA ARG A 64 11.06 -0.67 1.18
C ARG A 64 12.57 -0.82 1.25
N ASP A 65 13.10 -1.28 2.38
CA ASP A 65 14.54 -1.44 2.57
C ASP A 65 15.13 -2.40 1.52
N ARG A 66 14.46 -3.52 1.25
CA ARG A 66 14.91 -4.46 0.21
C ARG A 66 14.89 -3.84 -1.18
N ILE A 67 13.80 -3.17 -1.55
CA ILE A 67 13.63 -2.56 -2.89
C ILE A 67 14.66 -1.45 -3.11
N VAL A 68 14.88 -0.59 -2.12
CA VAL A 68 15.91 0.47 -2.18
C VAL A 68 17.28 -0.16 -2.47
N ASN A 69 17.62 -1.26 -1.81
CA ASN A 69 18.91 -1.95 -1.95
C ASN A 69 19.03 -2.83 -3.21
N THR A 70 17.98 -2.97 -4.02
CA THR A 70 18.04 -3.75 -5.26
C THR A 70 18.66 -2.91 -6.37
N ASP A 71 19.83 -3.32 -6.89
CA ASP A 71 20.48 -2.65 -8.02
C ASP A 71 19.76 -2.98 -9.34
N VAL A 72 19.33 -1.94 -10.05
CA VAL A 72 18.58 -2.06 -11.30
C VAL A 72 19.10 -1.02 -12.29
N LYS A 73 19.31 -1.41 -13.54
CA LYS A 73 19.96 -0.58 -14.56
C LYS A 73 19.08 -0.35 -15.78
N GLN A 74 18.12 -1.23 -16.03
CA GLN A 74 17.18 -1.09 -17.13
C GLN A 74 16.17 0.01 -16.81
N GLU A 75 15.88 0.88 -17.79
CA GLU A 75 15.03 2.06 -17.63
C GLU A 75 13.62 1.72 -17.10
N ASP A 76 12.94 0.74 -17.72
CA ASP A 76 11.63 0.28 -17.25
C ASP A 76 11.68 -0.30 -15.83
N THR A 77 12.77 -0.99 -15.45
CA THR A 77 12.95 -1.54 -14.10
C THR A 77 13.18 -0.42 -13.08
N ILE A 78 13.93 0.62 -13.45
CA ILE A 78 14.11 1.84 -12.64
C ILE A 78 12.77 2.56 -12.45
N GLU A 79 11.99 2.71 -13.51
CA GLU A 79 10.66 3.34 -13.46
C GLU A 79 9.72 2.53 -12.55
N LEU A 80 9.69 1.21 -12.71
CA LEU A 80 8.92 0.32 -11.86
C LEU A 80 9.38 0.46 -10.40
N LYS A 81 10.68 0.39 -10.11
CA LYS A 81 11.22 0.56 -8.75
C LYS A 81 10.76 1.87 -8.11
N LYS A 82 10.84 2.99 -8.82
CA LYS A 82 10.36 4.30 -8.33
C LYS A 82 8.86 4.27 -8.03
N ASN A 83 8.08 3.70 -8.94
CA ASN A 83 6.64 3.55 -8.77
C ASN A 83 6.29 2.73 -7.52
N ILE A 84 6.97 1.61 -7.29
CA ILE A 84 6.77 0.77 -6.10
C ILE A 84 7.08 1.53 -4.80
N LEU A 85 8.19 2.27 -4.76
CA LEU A 85 8.57 3.07 -3.59
C LEU A 85 7.53 4.17 -3.31
N ASN A 86 6.91 4.74 -4.34
CA ASN A 86 5.80 5.67 -4.19
C ASN A 86 4.56 4.98 -3.60
N SER A 87 4.17 3.81 -4.13
CA SER A 87 3.06 3.02 -3.57
C SER A 87 3.28 2.71 -2.09
N LEU A 88 4.47 2.26 -1.70
CA LEU A 88 4.82 1.98 -0.30
C LEU A 88 4.70 3.24 0.59
N SER A 89 5.06 4.41 0.07
CA SER A 89 4.96 5.68 0.81
C SER A 89 3.50 6.13 0.96
N MET A 90 2.69 5.94 -0.07
CA MET A 90 1.25 6.25 -0.03
C MET A 90 0.50 5.31 0.93
N MET A 91 0.79 4.01 0.90
CA MET A 91 0.23 3.05 1.84
C MET A 91 0.61 3.40 3.29
N GLU A 92 1.86 3.79 3.55
CA GLU A 92 2.29 4.23 4.90
C GLU A 92 1.55 5.49 5.36
N SER A 93 1.32 6.45 4.45
CA SER A 93 0.52 7.65 4.72
C SER A 93 -0.91 7.29 5.13
N ALA A 94 -1.58 6.45 4.35
CA ALA A 94 -2.95 6.02 4.63
C ALA A 94 -3.05 5.30 6.00
N LEU A 95 -2.15 4.35 6.29
CA LEU A 95 -2.11 3.66 7.59
C LEU A 95 -1.85 4.62 8.76
N LYS A 96 -1.04 5.67 8.56
CA LYS A 96 -0.81 6.70 9.57
C LYS A 96 -2.05 7.57 9.79
N THR A 97 -2.74 7.94 8.72
CA THR A 97 -4.02 8.69 8.79
C THR A 97 -5.04 7.92 9.60
N ILE A 98 -5.23 6.62 9.30
CA ILE A 98 -6.12 5.72 10.05
C ILE A 98 -5.73 5.72 11.53
N ASN A 99 -4.45 5.46 11.84
CA ASN A 99 -3.98 5.39 13.22
C ASN A 99 -4.16 6.72 14.00
N THR A 100 -4.19 7.85 13.31
CA THR A 100 -4.32 9.18 13.92
C THR A 100 -5.79 9.55 14.14
N PHE A 101 -6.66 9.22 13.18
CA PHE A 101 -8.02 9.76 13.10
C PHE A 101 -9.13 8.71 13.20
N TYR A 102 -8.83 7.48 13.62
CA TYR A 102 -9.85 6.42 13.77
C TYR A 102 -10.96 6.72 14.80
N LYS A 103 -10.76 7.71 15.68
CA LYS A 103 -11.74 8.11 16.71
C LYS A 103 -12.76 9.07 16.12
N ASP A 104 -14.02 8.91 16.51
CA ASP A 104 -15.20 9.57 15.91
C ASP A 104 -15.11 11.09 15.76
N ASP A 105 -14.44 11.76 16.69
CA ASP A 105 -14.33 13.22 16.74
C ASP A 105 -13.55 13.83 15.55
N SER A 106 -12.94 13.02 14.68
CA SER A 106 -12.18 13.46 13.50
C SER A 106 -12.49 12.66 12.24
N SER A 107 -13.66 12.04 12.17
CA SER A 107 -14.08 11.17 11.07
C SER A 107 -14.05 11.87 9.69
N ASP A 108 -14.48 13.12 9.58
CA ASP A 108 -14.44 13.88 8.32
C ASP A 108 -13.02 14.08 7.76
N VAL A 109 -12.05 14.31 8.67
CA VAL A 109 -10.63 14.47 8.31
C VAL A 109 -10.04 13.13 7.86
N LEU A 110 -10.41 12.04 8.54
CA LEU A 110 -10.06 10.69 8.13
C LEU A 110 -10.57 10.41 6.71
N TRP A 111 -11.86 10.65 6.44
CA TRP A 111 -12.48 10.33 5.15
C TRP A 111 -11.87 11.11 4.01
N THR A 112 -11.69 12.42 4.19
CA THR A 112 -11.11 13.29 3.16
C THR A 112 -9.68 12.87 2.85
N THR A 113 -8.87 12.63 3.88
CA THR A 113 -7.44 12.31 3.70
C THR A 113 -7.24 10.90 3.15
N LEU A 114 -7.97 9.91 3.68
CA LEU A 114 -7.87 8.53 3.23
C LEU A 114 -8.33 8.38 1.78
N SER A 115 -9.44 9.04 1.39
CA SER A 115 -9.91 9.02 0.00
C SER A 115 -8.86 9.60 -0.95
N PHE A 116 -8.27 10.73 -0.61
CA PHE A 116 -7.21 11.35 -1.39
C PHE A 116 -5.96 10.48 -1.52
N ASP A 117 -5.55 9.82 -0.43
CA ASP A 117 -4.40 8.90 -0.44
C ASP A 117 -4.71 7.64 -1.28
N MET A 118 -5.93 7.11 -1.22
CA MET A 118 -6.37 5.97 -2.02
C MET A 118 -6.45 6.31 -3.52
N ASP A 119 -6.97 7.47 -3.89
CA ASP A 119 -7.03 7.91 -5.29
C ASP A 119 -5.62 8.03 -5.89
N LYS A 120 -4.69 8.63 -5.16
CA LYS A 120 -3.28 8.70 -5.57
C LYS A 120 -2.63 7.33 -5.69
N LEU A 121 -2.91 6.43 -4.75
CA LEU A 121 -2.41 5.07 -4.81
C LEU A 121 -2.95 4.35 -6.05
N ASN A 122 -4.23 4.48 -6.36
CA ASN A 122 -4.85 3.92 -7.55
C ASN A 122 -4.20 4.44 -8.84
N GLU A 123 -4.02 5.77 -8.96
CA GLU A 123 -3.31 6.36 -10.10
C GLU A 123 -1.87 5.82 -10.23
N ASN A 124 -1.18 5.62 -9.11
CA ASN A 124 0.17 5.08 -9.11
C ASN A 124 0.18 3.59 -9.52
N VAL A 125 -0.78 2.79 -9.07
CA VAL A 125 -0.97 1.39 -9.48
C VAL A 125 -1.33 1.28 -10.97
N GLU A 126 -2.11 2.20 -11.53
CA GLU A 126 -2.35 2.22 -12.97
C GLU A 126 -1.07 2.44 -13.78
N LYS A 127 -0.21 3.38 -13.33
CA LYS A 127 1.12 3.58 -13.94
C LYS A 127 1.97 2.31 -13.81
N GLN A 128 1.93 1.66 -12.65
CA GLN A 128 2.60 0.39 -12.41
C GLN A 128 2.16 -0.68 -13.43
N ASN A 129 0.85 -0.82 -13.62
CA ASN A 129 0.26 -1.80 -14.54
C ASN A 129 0.63 -1.51 -16.00
N LYS A 130 0.75 -0.24 -16.40
CA LYS A 130 1.23 0.14 -17.75
C LYS A 130 2.67 -0.31 -17.98
N ILE A 131 3.55 -0.18 -16.99
CA ILE A 131 4.95 -0.63 -17.08
C ILE A 131 5.00 -2.16 -17.16
N LEU A 132 4.30 -2.84 -16.24
CA LEU A 132 4.21 -4.30 -16.20
C LEU A 132 3.65 -4.88 -17.50
N GLY A 133 2.59 -4.27 -18.04
CA GLY A 133 1.90 -4.70 -19.25
C GLY A 133 2.78 -4.71 -20.50
N LYS A 134 3.89 -3.95 -20.56
CA LYS A 134 4.85 -4.02 -21.67
C LYS A 134 5.52 -5.40 -21.80
N TYR A 135 5.58 -6.14 -20.69
CA TYR A 135 6.30 -7.41 -20.55
C TYR A 135 5.39 -8.64 -20.44
N TYR A 136 4.07 -8.44 -20.40
CA TYR A 136 3.09 -9.52 -20.52
C TYR A 136 2.60 -9.61 -21.97
N LYS A 137 3.08 -10.63 -22.70
CA LYS A 137 2.55 -11.09 -23.98
C LYS A 137 2.22 -12.57 -23.89
#